data_AF-A0A0M0EK86-F1
#
_entry.id   AF-A0A0M0EK86-F1
#
_cell.length_a   1.000
_cell.length_b   1.000
_cell.length_c   1.000
_cell.angle_alpha   90.00
_cell.angle_beta   90.00
_cell.angle_gamma   90.00
#
_symmetry.space_group_name_H-M   'P 1'
#
loop_
_entity.id
_entity.type
_entity.pdbx_description
1 polymer ?
#
loop_
_entity_poly.entity_id
_entity_poly.type
_entity_poly.pdbx_seq_one_letter_code
_entity_poly.pdbx_strand_id
1 'polypeptide(L)'
;MREPRTAPAAWHLQHSRPESLVSYFDPWQPVARQLDMLANRFRTVKALCDAQVDSLATEHAALAELRDALAFHLMRACVWWQVDFSPHAVTGLQATSFMKHVRRHTDRFVDDDTLLDVMTWQHYMHRADSGHIMVTGTDPLCRGNTTIVYGIDGHRGFRFAMQRAGQKLEWNDITHADFVASCLNARALHCLIETECTAIGEWDLAREEHIQASRYHTQHFRTATQANPVERYATALDQLSRCHSRFGRFEFENIVNHMAFSVMQVAHERGTSIADMLRHGTDRPVSPRIVGSLKKRARGHITTGTDPLRHAGLEAMLDQVETGFALSGGN
;
A
#
# COMPACT_ATOMS: atom_id res chain seq x y z
N MET A 1 -10.95 8.81 -29.56
CA MET A 1 -11.45 8.70 -28.18
C MET A 1 -11.72 7.22 -27.90
N ARG A 2 -10.79 6.51 -27.26
CA ARG A 2 -11.09 5.17 -26.73
C ARG A 2 -11.57 5.40 -25.30
N GLU A 3 -12.85 5.15 -25.04
CA GLU A 3 -13.34 5.09 -23.65
C GLU A 3 -12.47 4.07 -22.89
N PRO A 4 -11.81 4.46 -21.79
CA PRO A 4 -11.41 3.46 -20.82
C PRO A 4 -12.72 2.83 -20.36
N ARG A 5 -13.00 1.58 -20.75
CA ARG A 5 -14.18 0.84 -20.30
C ARG A 5 -14.13 0.78 -18.77
N THR A 6 -14.77 1.73 -18.11
CA THR A 6 -14.98 1.72 -16.68
C THR A 6 -15.93 0.56 -16.39
N ALA A 7 -15.58 -0.28 -15.42
CA ALA A 7 -16.44 -1.39 -15.05
C ALA A 7 -17.79 -0.85 -14.56
N PRO A 8 -18.91 -1.51 -14.89
CA PRO A 8 -20.23 -1.04 -14.50
C PRO A 8 -20.45 -1.15 -12.98
N ALA A 9 -21.45 -0.45 -12.46
CA ALA A 9 -21.85 -0.47 -11.05
C ALA A 9 -22.01 -1.89 -10.48
N ALA A 10 -22.76 -2.76 -11.16
CA ALA A 10 -22.97 -4.15 -10.75
C ALA A 10 -21.65 -4.93 -10.59
N TRP A 11 -20.65 -4.66 -11.43
CA TRP A 11 -19.34 -5.29 -11.30
C TRP A 11 -18.62 -4.82 -10.03
N HIS A 12 -18.68 -3.52 -9.74
CA HIS A 12 -18.04 -2.95 -8.54
C HIS A 12 -18.64 -3.50 -7.25
N LEU A 13 -19.98 -3.65 -7.18
CA LEU A 13 -20.68 -4.23 -6.02
C LEU A 13 -20.22 -5.65 -5.70
N GLN A 14 -19.74 -6.40 -6.70
CA GLN A 14 -19.23 -7.75 -6.55
C GLN A 14 -17.71 -7.82 -6.28
N HIS A 15 -16.92 -6.91 -6.85
CA HIS A 15 -15.45 -7.05 -6.93
C HIS A 15 -14.65 -5.97 -6.21
N SER A 16 -15.31 -4.98 -5.60
CA SER A 16 -14.62 -3.82 -4.99
C SER A 16 -14.80 -3.74 -3.48
N ARG A 17 -15.33 -4.80 -2.85
CA ARG A 17 -15.47 -4.85 -1.39
C ARG A 17 -14.09 -4.87 -0.72
N PRO A 18 -13.83 -4.06 0.32
CA PRO A 18 -12.49 -3.91 0.88
C PRO A 18 -11.77 -5.21 1.27
N GLU A 19 -12.51 -6.22 1.72
CA GLU A 19 -12.00 -7.55 2.09
C GLU A 19 -11.37 -8.30 0.92
N SER A 20 -11.74 -7.95 -0.31
CA SER A 20 -11.14 -8.49 -1.54
C SER A 20 -9.94 -7.67 -2.04
N LEU A 21 -9.71 -6.49 -1.47
CA LEU A 21 -8.69 -5.54 -1.92
C LEU A 21 -7.49 -5.46 -0.97
N VAL A 22 -7.70 -5.74 0.31
CA VAL A 22 -6.72 -5.50 1.37
C VAL A 22 -6.58 -6.71 2.29
N SER A 23 -5.34 -7.09 2.56
CA SER A 23 -4.95 -8.04 3.59
C SER A 23 -4.14 -7.32 4.66
N TYR A 24 -4.82 -6.90 5.74
CA TYR A 24 -4.18 -6.14 6.82
C TYR A 24 -3.15 -6.95 7.62
N PHE A 25 -3.29 -8.28 7.67
CA PHE A 25 -2.45 -9.17 8.50
C PHE A 25 -1.42 -9.97 7.70
N ASP A 26 -1.26 -9.68 6.40
CA ASP A 26 -0.25 -10.32 5.55
C ASP A 26 0.77 -9.27 5.05
N PRO A 27 1.97 -9.19 5.66
CA PRO A 27 3.03 -8.26 5.23
C PRO A 27 3.66 -8.67 3.89
N TRP A 28 3.29 -9.82 3.31
CA TRP A 28 3.79 -10.29 2.02
C TRP A 28 2.91 -9.89 0.84
N GLN A 29 1.92 -9.03 1.06
CA GLN A 29 1.14 -8.41 0.00
C GLN A 29 1.74 -7.03 -0.35
N PRO A 30 1.95 -6.70 -1.64
CA PRO A 30 2.51 -5.40 -2.00
C PRO A 30 1.63 -4.25 -1.52
N VAL A 31 2.13 -3.44 -0.59
CA VAL A 31 1.41 -2.28 -0.02
C VAL A 31 0.93 -1.34 -1.13
N ALA A 32 1.78 -1.07 -2.13
CA ALA A 32 1.45 -0.23 -3.28
C ALA A 32 0.19 -0.70 -4.03
N ARG A 33 0.03 -2.01 -4.23
CA ARG A 33 -1.14 -2.55 -4.94
C ARG A 33 -2.42 -2.35 -4.16
N GLN A 34 -2.38 -2.62 -2.86
CA GLN A 34 -3.54 -2.50 -1.99
C GLN A 34 -4.02 -1.04 -1.91
N LEU A 35 -3.08 -0.10 -1.78
CA LEU A 35 -3.36 1.34 -1.83
C LEU A 35 -3.90 1.79 -3.18
N ASP A 36 -3.30 1.31 -4.29
CA ASP A 36 -3.75 1.66 -5.63
C ASP A 36 -5.17 1.17 -5.91
N MET A 37 -5.46 -0.09 -5.51
CA MET A 37 -6.79 -0.67 -5.61
C MET A 37 -7.81 0.12 -4.79
N LEU A 38 -7.53 0.42 -3.52
CA LEU A 38 -8.44 1.22 -2.68
C LEU A 38 -8.69 2.61 -3.28
N ALA A 39 -7.63 3.34 -3.65
CA ALA A 39 -7.73 4.70 -4.17
C ALA A 39 -8.46 4.74 -5.53
N ASN A 40 -8.14 3.83 -6.44
CA ASN A 40 -8.76 3.75 -7.75
C ASN A 40 -10.23 3.29 -7.67
N ARG A 41 -10.52 2.27 -6.87
CA ARG A 41 -11.90 1.79 -6.65
C ARG A 41 -12.76 2.86 -5.98
N PHE A 42 -12.24 3.56 -4.98
CA PHE A 42 -12.95 4.67 -4.36
C PHE A 42 -13.34 5.74 -5.39
N ARG A 43 -12.37 6.23 -6.18
CA ARG A 43 -12.62 7.26 -7.20
C ARG A 43 -13.65 6.80 -8.23
N THR A 44 -13.54 5.55 -8.69
CA THR A 44 -14.44 4.98 -9.70
C THR A 44 -15.86 4.84 -9.16
N VAL A 45 -16.02 4.23 -7.98
CA VAL A 45 -17.34 4.04 -7.35
C VAL A 45 -17.97 5.38 -6.98
N LYS A 46 -17.18 6.36 -6.53
CA LYS A 46 -17.67 7.71 -6.28
C LYS A 46 -18.21 8.35 -7.57
N ALA A 47 -17.46 8.27 -8.67
CA ALA A 47 -17.92 8.81 -9.96
C ALA A 47 -19.22 8.13 -10.44
N LEU A 48 -19.37 6.81 -10.21
CA LEU A 48 -20.61 6.09 -10.48
C LEU A 48 -21.77 6.59 -9.61
N CYS A 49 -21.55 6.79 -8.30
CA CYS A 49 -22.55 7.41 -7.41
C CYS A 49 -22.99 8.78 -7.91
N ASP A 50 -22.03 9.62 -8.33
CA ASP A 50 -22.32 10.99 -8.78
C ASP A 50 -23.10 11.00 -10.11
N ALA A 51 -22.88 10.02 -10.98
CA ALA A 51 -23.55 9.90 -12.28
C ALA A 51 -24.96 9.29 -12.19
N GLN A 52 -25.27 8.57 -11.11
CA GLN A 52 -26.50 7.78 -10.96
C GLN A 52 -27.65 8.52 -10.25
N VAL A 53 -27.82 9.82 -10.52
CA VAL A 53 -28.91 10.64 -9.93
C VAL A 53 -30.31 10.05 -10.22
N ASP A 54 -30.47 9.33 -11.34
CA ASP A 54 -31.75 8.75 -11.80
C ASP A 54 -31.83 7.21 -11.72
N SER A 55 -30.91 6.54 -11.01
CA SER A 55 -30.87 5.06 -10.93
C SER A 55 -31.86 4.46 -9.91
N LEU A 56 -32.06 3.14 -9.94
CA LEU A 56 -32.88 2.42 -8.95
C LEU A 56 -32.37 2.69 -7.53
N ALA A 57 -33.27 3.09 -6.64
CA ALA A 57 -32.94 3.53 -5.28
C ALA A 57 -32.05 2.52 -4.49
N THR A 58 -32.27 1.21 -4.69
CA THR A 58 -31.51 0.16 -4.00
C THR A 58 -30.07 0.01 -4.52
N GLU A 59 -29.85 0.11 -5.84
CA GLU A 59 -28.50 0.04 -6.42
C GLU A 59 -27.67 1.25 -6.02
N HIS A 60 -28.29 2.43 -6.03
CA HIS A 60 -27.68 3.67 -5.56
C HIS A 60 -27.25 3.58 -4.09
N ALA A 61 -28.11 3.02 -3.22
CA ALA A 61 -27.79 2.82 -1.81
C ALA A 61 -26.59 1.87 -1.62
N ALA A 62 -26.57 0.72 -2.31
CA ALA A 62 -25.47 -0.25 -2.21
C ALA A 62 -24.13 0.34 -2.70
N LEU A 63 -24.14 1.14 -3.77
CA LEU A 63 -22.94 1.84 -4.23
C LEU A 63 -22.48 2.92 -3.25
N ALA A 64 -23.41 3.64 -2.63
CA ALA A 64 -23.10 4.64 -1.62
C ALA A 64 -22.45 4.00 -0.38
N GLU A 65 -22.94 2.85 0.06
CA GLU A 65 -22.34 2.06 1.13
C GLU A 65 -20.94 1.57 0.75
N LEU A 66 -20.78 1.02 -0.45
CA LEU A 66 -19.48 0.58 -0.96
C LEU A 66 -18.45 1.72 -1.03
N ARG A 67 -18.87 2.89 -1.51
CA ARG A 67 -18.03 4.10 -1.54
C ARG A 67 -17.56 4.49 -0.14
N ASP A 68 -18.48 4.48 0.82
CA ASP A 68 -18.18 4.86 2.20
C ASP A 68 -17.22 3.85 2.86
N ALA A 69 -17.42 2.54 2.62
CA ALA A 69 -16.50 1.48 3.06
C ALA A 69 -15.10 1.62 2.43
N LEU A 70 -15.01 1.87 1.13
CA LEU A 70 -13.75 2.14 0.44
C LEU A 70 -13.02 3.36 1.01
N ALA A 71 -13.74 4.42 1.38
CA ALA A 71 -13.14 5.59 2.03
C ALA A 71 -12.54 5.25 3.39
N PHE A 72 -13.29 4.53 4.24
CA PHE A 72 -12.81 4.08 5.54
C PHE A 72 -11.57 3.20 5.40
N HIS A 73 -11.60 2.20 4.52
CA HIS A 73 -10.48 1.28 4.34
C HIS A 73 -9.26 1.93 3.71
N LEU A 74 -9.44 2.93 2.83
CA LEU A 74 -8.32 3.74 2.33
C LEU A 74 -7.63 4.50 3.47
N MET A 75 -8.41 5.14 4.35
CA MET A 75 -7.87 5.83 5.51
C MET A 75 -7.18 4.85 6.48
N ARG A 76 -7.86 3.74 6.80
CA ARG A 76 -7.34 2.67 7.66
C ARG A 76 -6.01 2.15 7.12
N ALA A 77 -5.93 1.81 5.84
CA ALA A 77 -4.71 1.36 5.19
C ALA A 77 -3.55 2.36 5.32
N CYS A 78 -3.83 3.65 5.15
CA CYS A 78 -2.79 4.67 5.30
C CYS A 78 -2.25 4.73 6.72
N VAL A 79 -3.10 4.59 7.74
CA VAL A 79 -2.64 4.53 9.14
C VAL A 79 -1.90 3.21 9.41
N TRP A 80 -2.44 2.10 8.90
CA TRP A 80 -1.91 0.75 9.10
C TRP A 80 -0.46 0.57 8.64
N TRP A 81 -0.12 1.20 7.53
CA TRP A 81 1.21 1.14 6.91
C TRP A 81 1.97 2.48 6.96
N GLN A 82 1.52 3.41 7.80
CA GLN A 82 2.18 4.71 8.03
C GLN A 82 2.46 5.50 6.72
N VAL A 83 1.42 5.62 5.88
CA VAL A 83 1.45 6.35 4.61
C VAL A 83 0.96 7.78 4.80
N ASP A 84 1.71 8.76 4.28
CA ASP A 84 1.25 10.15 4.25
C ASP A 84 0.05 10.29 3.31
N PHE A 85 -1.13 10.49 3.89
CA PHE A 85 -2.37 10.59 3.14
C PHE A 85 -2.86 12.04 3.05
N SER A 86 -2.97 12.52 1.81
CA SER A 86 -3.70 13.75 1.49
C SER A 86 -4.96 13.38 0.71
N PRO A 87 -6.16 13.48 1.32
CA PRO A 87 -7.41 13.14 0.64
C PRO A 87 -7.57 13.86 -0.70
N HIS A 88 -7.16 15.12 -0.77
CA HIS A 88 -7.27 15.92 -1.99
C HIS A 88 -6.36 15.38 -3.10
N ALA A 89 -5.10 15.10 -2.79
CA ALA A 89 -4.15 14.59 -3.78
C ALA A 89 -4.54 13.19 -4.29
N VAL A 90 -5.07 12.33 -3.41
CA VAL A 90 -5.37 10.93 -3.75
C VAL A 90 -6.76 10.77 -4.37
N THR A 91 -7.75 11.52 -3.89
CA THR A 91 -9.16 11.30 -4.21
C THR A 91 -9.84 12.50 -4.87
N GLY A 92 -9.19 13.66 -4.91
CA GLY A 92 -9.77 14.94 -5.35
C GLY A 92 -10.64 15.62 -4.29
N LEU A 93 -11.03 14.92 -3.21
CA LEU A 93 -11.90 15.47 -2.17
C LEU A 93 -11.14 16.30 -1.13
N GLN A 94 -11.76 17.39 -0.67
CA GLN A 94 -11.33 18.06 0.55
C GLN A 94 -11.42 17.10 1.74
N ALA A 95 -10.51 17.26 2.71
CA ALA A 95 -10.43 16.37 3.87
C ALA A 95 -11.77 16.24 4.62
N THR A 96 -12.48 17.35 4.80
CA THR A 96 -13.81 17.36 5.47
C THR A 96 -14.85 16.55 4.69
N SER A 97 -14.88 16.66 3.35
CA SER A 97 -15.79 15.88 2.50
C SER A 97 -15.43 14.40 2.48
N PHE A 98 -14.13 14.07 2.43
CA PHE A 98 -13.67 12.69 2.53
C PHE A 98 -14.08 12.06 3.87
N MET A 99 -13.86 12.76 4.99
CA MET A 99 -14.22 12.26 6.32
C MET A 99 -15.73 12.05 6.53
N LYS A 100 -16.60 12.72 5.75
CA LYS A 100 -18.04 12.43 5.78
C LYS A 100 -18.34 11.00 5.31
N HIS A 101 -17.61 10.50 4.30
CA HIS A 101 -17.76 9.12 3.82
C HIS A 101 -17.28 8.11 4.86
N VAL A 102 -16.12 8.39 5.48
CA VAL A 102 -15.56 7.57 6.55
C VAL A 102 -16.53 7.45 7.72
N ARG A 103 -17.12 8.56 8.18
CA ARG A 103 -18.08 8.57 9.30
C ARG A 103 -19.37 7.81 8.98
N ARG A 104 -19.93 8.00 7.79
CA ARG A 104 -21.13 7.25 7.37
C ARG A 104 -20.91 5.74 7.38
N HIS A 105 -19.69 5.29 7.10
CA HIS A 105 -19.33 3.88 7.26
C HIS A 105 -19.35 3.47 8.73
N THR A 106 -18.62 4.18 9.60
CA THR A 106 -18.53 3.80 11.02
C THR A 106 -19.85 3.93 11.78
N ASP A 107 -20.75 4.81 11.35
CA ASP A 107 -22.13 4.87 11.87
C ASP A 107 -22.89 3.53 11.72
N ARG A 108 -22.47 2.66 10.78
CA ARG A 108 -23.05 1.33 10.53
C ARG A 108 -22.25 0.17 11.14
N PHE A 109 -20.98 0.38 11.48
CA PHE A 109 -20.04 -0.67 11.89
C PHE A 109 -19.28 -0.27 13.16
N VAL A 110 -19.75 -0.76 14.32
CA VAL A 110 -19.25 -0.38 15.66
C VAL A 110 -17.75 -0.69 15.84
N ASP A 111 -17.28 -1.83 15.35
CA ASP A 111 -15.86 -2.21 15.45
C ASP A 111 -14.96 -1.23 14.70
N ASP A 112 -15.42 -0.75 13.54
CA ASP A 112 -14.71 0.23 12.72
C ASP A 112 -14.81 1.65 13.30
N ASP A 113 -15.86 1.98 14.04
CA ASP A 113 -15.96 3.23 14.80
C ASP A 113 -14.90 3.31 15.91
N THR A 114 -14.72 2.20 16.64
CA THR A 114 -13.68 2.11 17.67
C THR A 114 -12.28 2.25 17.06
N LEU A 115 -12.06 1.62 15.90
CA LEU A 115 -10.80 1.76 15.17
C LEU A 115 -10.59 3.20 14.69
N LEU A 116 -11.61 3.83 14.10
CA LEU A 116 -11.57 5.22 13.68
C LEU A 116 -11.22 6.13 14.86
N ASP A 117 -11.85 5.93 16.01
CA ASP A 117 -11.60 6.69 17.23
C ASP A 117 -10.14 6.57 17.67
N VAL A 118 -9.61 5.35 17.81
CA VAL A 118 -8.21 5.09 18.15
C VAL A 118 -7.25 5.83 17.20
N MET A 119 -7.53 5.78 15.89
CA MET A 119 -6.65 6.36 14.87
C MET A 119 -6.74 7.90 14.79
N THR A 120 -7.82 8.51 15.29
CA THR A 120 -8.12 9.93 15.06
C THR A 120 -8.25 10.76 16.34
N TRP A 121 -9.37 10.66 17.05
CA TRP A 121 -9.74 11.56 18.15
C TRP A 121 -9.47 10.98 19.54
N GLN A 122 -9.56 9.65 19.68
CA GLN A 122 -9.38 8.92 20.94
C GLN A 122 -10.32 9.41 22.04
N HIS A 123 -11.62 9.46 21.76
CA HIS A 123 -12.66 9.78 22.75
C HIS A 123 -12.88 8.64 23.74
N TYR A 124 -12.85 7.38 23.27
CA TYR A 124 -13.11 6.20 24.08
C TYR A 124 -11.83 5.60 24.66
N MET A 125 -10.71 5.81 23.97
CA MET A 125 -9.39 5.36 24.40
C MET A 125 -8.71 6.42 25.27
N HIS A 126 -8.02 5.99 26.32
CA HIS A 126 -7.20 6.88 27.11
C HIS A 126 -6.01 7.34 26.26
N ARG A 127 -6.07 8.59 25.79
CA ARG A 127 -4.98 9.19 25.00
C ARG A 127 -3.68 9.14 25.80
N ALA A 128 -2.61 8.69 25.13
CA ALA A 128 -1.28 8.52 25.73
C ALA A 128 -1.23 7.50 26.89
N ASP A 129 -2.16 6.55 26.93
CA ASP A 129 -2.11 5.38 27.82
C ASP A 129 -1.66 4.14 27.03
N SER A 130 -0.47 3.62 27.33
CA SER A 130 0.07 2.42 26.70
C SER A 130 -0.53 1.11 27.25
N GLY A 131 -1.31 1.17 28.34
CA GLY A 131 -2.00 0.04 28.95
C GLY A 131 -3.40 -0.20 28.41
N HIS A 132 -4.06 0.81 27.83
CA HIS A 132 -5.34 0.65 27.15
C HIS A 132 -5.09 0.27 25.68
N ILE A 133 -5.39 -0.98 25.32
CA ILE A 133 -5.09 -1.55 23.99
C ILE A 133 -6.38 -2.06 23.34
N MET A 134 -6.72 -1.50 22.17
CA MET A 134 -7.78 -2.03 21.32
C MET A 134 -7.25 -3.25 20.56
N VAL A 135 -7.86 -4.41 20.74
CA VAL A 135 -7.53 -5.62 19.95
C VAL A 135 -8.02 -5.42 18.52
N THR A 136 -7.15 -5.67 17.54
CA THR A 136 -7.49 -5.50 16.12
C THR A 136 -7.66 -6.82 15.38
N GLY A 137 -7.10 -7.92 15.89
CA GLY A 137 -7.27 -9.24 15.33
C GLY A 137 -6.18 -10.22 15.74
N THR A 138 -6.26 -11.43 15.21
CA THR A 138 -5.30 -12.51 15.40
C THR A 138 -4.53 -12.78 14.11
N ASP A 139 -3.25 -13.13 14.19
CA ASP A 139 -2.47 -13.49 13.00
C ASP A 139 -3.06 -14.75 12.34
N PRO A 140 -3.54 -14.66 11.09
CA PRO A 140 -4.16 -15.78 10.40
C PRO A 140 -3.14 -16.83 9.91
N LEU A 141 -1.85 -16.51 9.92
CA LEU A 141 -0.76 -17.37 9.43
C LEU A 141 -0.03 -18.11 10.56
N CYS A 142 -0.39 -17.84 11.82
CA CYS A 142 0.14 -18.57 12.97
C CYS A 142 -0.20 -20.06 12.91
N ARG A 143 0.78 -20.89 13.26
CA ARG A 143 0.63 -22.35 13.45
C ARG A 143 1.23 -22.72 14.80
N GLY A 144 0.80 -23.85 15.36
CA GLY A 144 1.31 -24.35 16.64
C GLY A 144 0.39 -24.01 17.82
N ASN A 145 0.95 -24.01 19.03
CA ASN A 145 0.17 -23.91 20.27
C ASN A 145 0.01 -22.47 20.78
N THR A 146 0.77 -21.53 20.19
CA THR A 146 0.72 -20.10 20.48
C THR A 146 0.14 -19.33 19.29
N THR A 147 -0.79 -18.41 19.55
CA THR A 147 -1.37 -17.48 18.57
C THR A 147 -0.84 -16.08 18.82
N ILE A 148 -0.64 -15.28 17.76
CA ILE A 148 -0.32 -13.86 17.88
C ILE A 148 -1.64 -13.06 17.87
N VAL A 149 -1.81 -12.19 18.86
CA VAL A 149 -2.89 -11.20 18.91
C VAL A 149 -2.29 -9.81 18.68
N TYR A 150 -2.94 -9.00 17.84
CA TYR A 150 -2.53 -7.62 17.55
C TYR A 150 -3.47 -6.61 18.19
N GLY A 151 -2.93 -5.43 18.50
CA GLY A 151 -3.70 -4.32 19.02
C GLY A 151 -3.05 -2.97 18.76
N ILE A 152 -3.78 -1.91 19.08
CA ILE A 152 -3.30 -0.53 19.01
C ILE A 152 -3.51 0.12 20.37
N ASP A 153 -2.44 0.71 20.91
CA ASP A 153 -2.45 1.37 22.22
C ASP A 153 -2.92 2.83 22.15
N GLY A 154 -3.08 3.48 23.31
CA GLY A 154 -3.46 4.89 23.42
C GLY A 154 -2.44 5.89 22.86
N HIS A 155 -1.22 5.44 22.50
CA HIS A 155 -0.26 6.23 21.71
C HIS A 155 -0.40 6.02 20.20
N ARG A 156 -1.41 5.25 19.76
CA ARG A 156 -1.64 4.83 18.36
C ARG A 156 -0.55 3.93 17.83
N GLY A 157 0.19 3.28 18.73
CA GLY A 157 1.23 2.37 18.34
C GLY A 157 0.72 0.94 18.29
N PHE A 158 1.25 0.19 17.33
CA PHE A 158 0.92 -1.21 17.14
C PHE A 158 1.62 -2.07 18.19
N ARG A 159 0.84 -2.94 18.83
CA ARG A 159 1.25 -3.88 19.87
C ARG A 159 0.90 -5.30 19.43
N PHE A 160 1.60 -6.26 20.00
CA PHE A 160 1.23 -7.66 19.86
C PHE A 160 1.39 -8.40 21.19
N ALA A 161 0.71 -9.54 21.29
CA ALA A 161 0.74 -10.43 22.43
C ALA A 161 0.85 -11.88 21.93
N MET A 162 1.53 -12.72 22.71
CA MET A 162 1.56 -14.17 22.49
C MET A 162 0.50 -14.81 23.37
N GLN A 163 -0.44 -15.52 22.76
CA GLN A 163 -1.53 -16.16 23.48
C GLN A 163 -1.46 -17.68 23.32
N ARG A 164 -1.29 -18.38 24.43
CA ARG A 164 -1.53 -19.83 24.51
C ARG A 164 -2.93 -20.10 25.06
N ALA A 165 -3.50 -21.23 24.66
CA ALA A 165 -4.81 -21.65 25.16
C ALA A 165 -4.81 -21.74 26.70
N GLY A 166 -5.78 -21.10 27.34
CA GLY A 166 -5.93 -21.08 28.80
C GLY A 166 -4.99 -20.13 29.56
N GLN A 167 -4.09 -19.42 28.88
CA GLN A 167 -3.25 -18.39 29.49
C GLN A 167 -3.87 -17.00 29.35
N LYS A 168 -3.60 -16.14 30.34
CA LYS A 168 -3.96 -14.72 30.26
C LYS A 168 -3.17 -14.06 29.13
N LEU A 169 -3.82 -13.16 28.41
CA LEU A 169 -3.17 -12.36 27.37
C LEU A 169 -2.19 -11.36 28.03
N GLU A 170 -0.93 -11.42 27.62
CA GLU A 170 0.12 -10.49 28.05
C GLU A 170 0.70 -9.77 26.84
N TRP A 171 0.55 -8.44 26.82
CA TRP A 171 1.04 -7.59 25.76
C TRP A 171 2.54 -7.39 25.86
N ASN A 172 3.23 -7.43 24.72
CA ASN A 172 4.65 -7.08 24.66
C ASN A 172 4.83 -5.59 24.96
N ASP A 173 5.89 -5.22 25.69
CA ASP A 173 6.18 -3.83 26.09
C ASP A 173 6.62 -2.92 24.92
N ILE A 174 6.96 -3.49 23.76
CA ILE A 174 7.43 -2.74 22.60
C ILE A 174 6.24 -2.22 21.79
N THR A 175 6.24 -0.91 21.57
CA THR A 175 5.31 -0.22 20.68
C THR A 175 5.94 0.02 19.30
N HIS A 176 5.18 -0.24 18.24
CA HIS A 176 5.61 -0.09 16.84
C HIS A 176 4.85 1.02 16.11
N ALA A 177 5.49 1.70 15.17
CA ALA A 177 4.90 2.82 14.43
C ALA A 177 3.87 2.38 13.36
N ASP A 178 4.01 1.17 12.84
CA ASP A 178 3.16 0.58 11.82
C ASP A 178 2.94 -0.91 12.09
N PHE A 179 1.94 -1.48 11.41
CA PHE A 179 1.58 -2.88 11.60
C PHE A 179 2.69 -3.84 11.15
N VAL A 180 3.40 -3.55 10.05
CA VAL A 180 4.40 -4.46 9.49
C VAL A 180 5.56 -4.63 10.46
N ALA A 181 6.02 -3.53 11.08
CA ALA A 181 7.02 -3.58 12.13
C ALA A 181 6.58 -4.46 13.32
N SER A 182 5.33 -4.30 13.77
CA SER A 182 4.74 -5.13 14.83
C SER A 182 4.64 -6.61 14.41
N CYS A 183 4.18 -6.87 13.18
CA CYS A 183 4.00 -8.20 12.62
C CYS A 183 5.33 -8.95 12.48
N LEU A 184 6.38 -8.30 11.98
CA LEU A 184 7.72 -8.91 11.87
C LEU A 184 8.27 -9.25 13.24
N ASN A 185 8.14 -8.36 14.22
CA ASN A 185 8.61 -8.62 15.58
C ASN A 185 7.81 -9.75 16.27
N ALA A 186 6.48 -9.74 16.08
CA ALA A 186 5.61 -10.79 16.60
C ALA A 186 5.98 -12.16 16.01
N ARG A 187 6.11 -12.26 14.68
CA ARG A 187 6.46 -13.53 14.03
C ARG A 187 7.86 -14.02 14.39
N ALA A 188 8.81 -13.12 14.62
CA ALA A 188 10.13 -13.47 15.14
C ALA A 188 10.03 -14.13 16.52
N LEU A 189 9.30 -13.51 17.46
CA LEU A 189 9.11 -14.07 18.79
C LEU A 189 8.29 -15.38 18.76
N HIS A 190 7.27 -15.46 17.91
CA HIS A 190 6.47 -16.67 17.73
C HIS A 190 7.31 -17.84 17.22
N CYS A 191 8.16 -17.59 16.21
CA CYS A 191 9.10 -18.57 15.69
C CYS A 191 10.05 -19.09 16.78
N LEU A 192 10.59 -18.18 17.60
CA LEU A 192 11.45 -18.52 18.74
C LEU A 192 10.73 -19.42 19.75
N ILE A 193 9.47 -19.10 20.07
CA ILE A 193 8.66 -19.86 21.03
C ILE A 193 8.31 -21.26 20.51
N GLU A 194 7.93 -21.38 19.23
CA GLU A 194 7.41 -22.64 18.68
C GLU A 194 8.48 -23.60 18.15
N THR A 195 9.62 -23.08 17.68
CA THR A 195 10.63 -23.91 16.99
C THR A 195 11.95 -24.01 17.73
N GLU A 196 12.15 -23.25 18.81
CA GLU A 196 13.43 -23.09 19.51
C GLU A 196 14.60 -22.69 18.56
N CYS A 197 14.29 -22.31 17.32
CA CYS A 197 15.25 -22.22 16.23
C CYS A 197 15.86 -20.82 16.13
N THR A 198 17.17 -20.80 15.87
CA THR A 198 18.04 -19.60 15.85
C THR A 198 17.96 -18.76 14.57
N ALA A 199 16.90 -18.90 13.77
CA ALA A 199 16.69 -18.07 12.57
C ALA A 199 16.35 -16.60 12.88
N ILE A 200 16.62 -16.15 14.12
CA ILE A 200 16.52 -14.77 14.61
C ILE A 200 17.21 -13.80 13.63
N GLY A 201 18.35 -14.19 13.05
CA GLY A 201 19.06 -13.35 12.10
C GLY A 201 18.25 -12.97 10.85
N GLU A 202 17.33 -13.83 10.37
CA GLU A 202 16.46 -13.50 9.22
C GLU A 202 15.45 -12.41 9.59
N TRP A 203 14.84 -12.51 10.77
CA TRP A 203 13.87 -11.54 11.27
C TRP A 203 14.52 -10.22 11.67
N ASP A 204 15.73 -10.24 12.22
CA ASP A 204 16.51 -9.04 12.52
C ASP A 204 16.81 -8.25 11.24
N LEU A 205 17.25 -8.95 10.18
CA LEU A 205 17.45 -8.36 8.86
C LEU A 205 16.15 -7.81 8.28
N ALA A 206 15.04 -8.57 8.37
CA ALA A 206 13.74 -8.12 7.87
C ALA A 206 13.27 -6.83 8.55
N ARG A 207 13.48 -6.69 9.86
CA ARG A 207 13.11 -5.49 10.63
C ARG A 207 13.95 -4.27 10.22
N GLU A 208 15.26 -4.43 10.07
CA GLU A 208 16.13 -3.33 9.62
C GLU A 208 15.79 -2.90 8.18
N GLU A 209 15.57 -3.87 7.29
CA GLU A 209 15.17 -3.61 5.92
C GLU A 209 13.78 -2.94 5.84
N HIS A 210 12.85 -3.28 6.74
CA HIS A 210 11.56 -2.58 6.87
C HIS A 210 11.71 -1.11 7.24
N ILE A 211 12.62 -0.77 8.17
CA ILE A 211 12.89 0.64 8.54
C ILE A 211 13.31 1.47 7.32
N GLN A 212 14.06 0.86 6.39
CA GLN A 212 14.43 1.52 5.15
C GLN A 212 13.26 1.56 4.14
N ALA A 213 12.49 0.48 4.02
CA ALA A 213 11.34 0.37 3.13
C ALA A 213 10.20 1.34 3.51
N SER A 214 9.95 1.52 4.82
CA SER A 214 8.86 2.37 5.34
C SER A 214 8.98 3.81 4.85
N ARG A 215 10.20 4.34 4.66
CA ARG A 215 10.44 5.67 4.10
C ARG A 215 9.86 5.84 2.70
N TYR A 216 9.85 4.78 1.88
CA TYR A 216 9.23 4.79 0.56
C TYR A 216 7.71 4.67 0.65
N HIS A 217 7.20 3.84 1.57
CA HIS A 217 5.76 3.66 1.79
C HIS A 217 5.11 4.93 2.33
N THR A 218 5.74 5.61 3.29
CA THR A 218 5.27 6.91 3.81
C THR A 218 5.06 7.92 2.68
N GLN A 219 5.89 7.87 1.64
CA GLN A 219 5.84 8.80 0.51
C GLN A 219 5.09 8.26 -0.71
N HIS A 220 4.36 7.14 -0.59
CA HIS A 220 3.75 6.44 -1.71
C HIS A 220 2.96 7.38 -2.64
N PHE A 221 2.00 8.13 -2.09
CA PHE A 221 1.17 9.05 -2.88
C PHE A 221 1.87 10.35 -3.31
N ARG A 222 3.05 10.66 -2.78
CA ARG A 222 3.84 11.84 -3.15
C ARG A 222 4.89 11.53 -4.22
N THR A 223 5.10 10.26 -4.55
CA THR A 223 6.25 9.81 -5.34
C THR A 223 6.31 10.43 -6.73
N ALA A 224 5.16 10.61 -7.41
CA ALA A 224 5.10 11.21 -8.75
C ALA A 224 5.47 12.71 -8.78
N THR A 225 5.32 13.42 -7.65
CA THR A 225 5.58 14.87 -7.57
C THR A 225 7.00 15.19 -7.08
N GLN A 226 7.81 14.19 -6.75
CA GLN A 226 9.15 14.41 -6.21
C GLN A 226 10.18 14.66 -7.31
N ALA A 227 11.14 15.54 -7.01
CA ALA A 227 12.27 15.81 -7.89
C ALA A 227 13.16 14.56 -8.08
N ASN A 228 13.87 14.51 -9.20
CA ASN A 228 14.89 13.51 -9.54
C ASN A 228 14.43 12.03 -9.46
N PRO A 229 13.44 11.60 -10.27
CA PRO A 229 12.93 10.21 -10.24
C PRO A 229 14.02 9.16 -10.55
N VAL A 230 15.01 9.50 -11.37
CA VAL A 230 16.13 8.60 -11.72
C VAL A 230 17.08 8.38 -10.55
N GLU A 231 17.41 9.43 -9.79
CA GLU A 231 18.25 9.33 -8.60
C GLU A 231 17.59 8.42 -7.56
N ARG A 232 16.29 8.61 -7.31
CA ARG A 232 15.51 7.76 -6.40
C ARG A 232 15.46 6.30 -6.86
N TYR A 233 15.29 6.07 -8.16
CA TYR A 233 15.37 4.72 -8.72
C TYR A 233 16.75 4.10 -8.49
N ALA A 234 17.84 4.85 -8.70
CA ALA A 234 19.20 4.37 -8.46
C ALA A 234 19.44 4.06 -6.97
N THR A 235 18.99 4.93 -6.06
CA THR A 235 19.06 4.69 -4.61
C THR A 235 18.27 3.45 -4.20
N ALA A 236 17.04 3.28 -4.68
CA ALA A 236 16.24 2.11 -4.38
C ALA A 236 16.90 0.81 -4.92
N LEU A 237 17.52 0.88 -6.10
CA LEU A 237 18.22 -0.25 -6.70
C LEU A 237 19.47 -0.67 -5.89
N ASP A 238 20.23 0.30 -5.39
CA ASP A 238 21.35 0.05 -4.48
C ASP A 238 20.86 -0.58 -3.17
N GLN A 239 19.77 -0.09 -2.59
CA GLN A 239 19.17 -0.69 -1.39
C GLN A 239 18.70 -2.14 -1.63
N LEU A 240 18.04 -2.41 -2.75
CA LEU A 240 17.66 -3.78 -3.13
C LEU A 240 18.87 -4.72 -3.19
N SER A 241 20.02 -4.25 -3.71
CA SER A 241 21.24 -5.06 -3.80
C SER A 241 21.83 -5.43 -2.43
N ARG A 242 21.44 -4.70 -1.38
CA ARG A 242 21.89 -4.90 0.01
C ARG A 242 20.87 -5.66 0.87
N CYS A 243 19.72 -6.02 0.32
CA CYS A 243 18.70 -6.79 1.03
C CYS A 243 19.08 -8.27 1.07
N HIS A 244 19.04 -8.85 2.26
CA HIS A 244 19.39 -10.23 2.55
C HIS A 244 18.18 -11.05 3.01
N SER A 245 17.25 -10.44 3.78
CA SER A 245 16.06 -11.17 4.22
C SER A 245 15.13 -11.48 3.04
N ARG A 246 14.21 -12.44 3.23
CA ARG A 246 13.17 -12.69 2.24
C ARG A 246 12.23 -11.47 2.14
N PHE A 247 11.98 -10.81 3.27
CA PHE A 247 11.09 -9.66 3.40
C PHE A 247 11.62 -8.46 2.64
N GLY A 248 12.84 -8.00 2.95
CA GLY A 248 13.41 -6.85 2.29
C GLY A 248 13.60 -7.07 0.80
N ARG A 249 14.00 -8.27 0.35
CA ARG A 249 14.08 -8.56 -1.10
C ARG A 249 12.74 -8.42 -1.80
N PHE A 250 11.67 -8.94 -1.20
CA PHE A 250 10.31 -8.82 -1.72
C PHE A 250 9.85 -7.34 -1.74
N GLU A 251 9.99 -6.63 -0.64
CA GLU A 251 9.56 -5.24 -0.51
C GLU A 251 10.34 -4.30 -1.44
N PHE A 252 11.68 -4.39 -1.43
CA PHE A 252 12.51 -3.54 -2.27
C PHE A 252 12.37 -3.88 -3.75
N GLU A 253 12.06 -5.12 -4.14
CA GLU A 253 11.72 -5.40 -5.54
C GLU A 253 10.47 -4.63 -5.98
N ASN A 254 9.42 -4.61 -5.15
CA ASN A 254 8.22 -3.83 -5.42
C ASN A 254 8.49 -2.31 -5.42
N ILE A 255 9.30 -1.80 -4.49
CA ILE A 255 9.71 -0.39 -4.43
C ILE A 255 10.49 0.00 -5.69
N VAL A 256 11.50 -0.79 -6.08
CA VAL A 256 12.32 -0.51 -7.27
C VAL A 256 11.46 -0.54 -8.53
N ASN A 257 10.52 -1.48 -8.64
CA ASN A 257 9.59 -1.53 -9.76
C ASN A 257 8.72 -0.26 -9.81
N HIS A 258 8.20 0.20 -8.67
CA HIS A 258 7.43 1.44 -8.57
C HIS A 258 8.25 2.68 -8.95
N MET A 259 9.52 2.77 -8.51
CA MET A 259 10.41 3.87 -8.87
C MET A 259 10.75 3.85 -10.37
N ALA A 260 10.96 2.66 -10.96
CA ALA A 260 11.15 2.51 -12.39
C ALA A 260 9.92 3.00 -13.18
N PHE A 261 8.71 2.64 -12.71
CA PHE A 261 7.47 3.15 -13.29
C PHE A 261 7.37 4.67 -13.18
N SER A 262 7.75 5.25 -12.05
CA SER A 262 7.76 6.72 -11.85
C SER A 262 8.69 7.44 -12.82
N VAL A 263 9.87 6.88 -13.12
CA VAL A 263 10.76 7.43 -14.17
C VAL A 263 10.07 7.43 -15.53
N MET A 264 9.40 6.34 -15.90
CA MET A 264 8.68 6.24 -17.17
C MET A 264 7.51 7.21 -17.26
N GLN A 265 6.76 7.37 -16.16
CA GLN A 265 5.65 8.30 -16.09
C GLN A 265 6.14 9.74 -16.28
N VAL A 266 7.23 10.15 -15.62
CA VAL A 266 7.81 11.49 -15.79
C VAL A 266 8.35 11.69 -17.21
N ALA A 267 8.95 10.67 -17.82
CA ALA A 267 9.40 10.72 -19.21
C ALA A 267 8.21 10.95 -20.17
N HIS A 268 7.12 10.22 -19.96
CA HIS A 268 5.88 10.38 -20.71
C HIS A 268 5.30 11.79 -20.57
N GLU A 269 5.15 12.27 -19.34
CA GLU A 269 4.59 13.60 -19.02
C GLU A 269 5.42 14.75 -19.62
N ARG A 270 6.74 14.58 -19.72
CA ARG A 270 7.65 15.58 -20.30
C ARG A 270 7.87 15.42 -21.80
N GLY A 271 7.38 14.35 -22.41
CA GLY A 271 7.67 14.01 -23.81
C GLY A 271 9.17 13.79 -24.07
N THR A 272 9.91 13.30 -23.08
CA THR A 272 11.36 13.06 -23.18
C THR A 272 11.68 11.57 -23.27
N SER A 273 12.79 11.23 -23.92
CA SER A 273 13.23 9.84 -23.98
C SER A 273 13.81 9.35 -22.65
N ILE A 274 13.76 8.05 -22.41
CA ILE A 274 14.35 7.44 -21.19
C ILE A 274 15.86 7.65 -21.16
N ALA A 275 16.53 7.56 -22.32
CA ALA A 275 17.96 7.82 -22.42
C ALA A 275 18.30 9.25 -21.99
N ASP A 276 17.50 10.24 -22.40
CA ASP A 276 17.71 11.65 -22.00
C ASP A 276 17.45 11.88 -20.52
N MET A 277 16.42 11.23 -19.97
CA MET A 277 16.16 11.22 -18.52
C MET A 277 17.37 10.68 -17.73
N LEU A 278 17.97 9.58 -18.19
CA LEU A 278 19.12 8.95 -17.55
C LEU A 278 20.42 9.75 -17.70
N ARG A 279 20.57 10.52 -18.78
CA ARG A 279 21.76 11.36 -19.02
C ARG A 279 21.87 12.52 -18.03
N HIS A 280 20.76 13.01 -17.47
CA HIS A 280 20.75 14.18 -16.58
C HIS A 280 21.54 15.38 -17.12
N GLY A 281 21.52 15.62 -18.43
CA GLY A 281 22.28 16.70 -19.07
C GLY A 281 23.78 16.44 -19.20
N THR A 282 24.25 15.21 -19.00
CA THR A 282 25.63 14.78 -19.26
C THR A 282 25.74 14.04 -20.60
N ASP A 283 26.86 14.21 -21.30
CA ASP A 283 27.14 13.51 -22.57
C ASP A 283 27.53 12.02 -22.38
N ARG A 284 27.25 11.44 -21.21
CA ARG A 284 27.62 10.05 -20.94
C ARG A 284 26.74 9.10 -21.76
N PRO A 285 27.34 8.10 -22.44
CA PRO A 285 26.57 7.10 -23.16
C PRO A 285 25.76 6.25 -22.17
N VAL A 286 24.44 6.20 -22.38
CA VAL A 286 23.54 5.34 -21.62
C VAL A 286 23.47 3.98 -22.30
N SER A 287 23.61 2.91 -21.51
CA SER A 287 23.51 1.54 -22.03
C SER A 287 22.05 1.18 -22.37
N PRO A 288 21.75 0.63 -23.56
CA PRO A 288 20.42 0.12 -23.90
C PRO A 288 19.91 -0.93 -22.90
N ARG A 289 20.81 -1.70 -22.28
CA ARG A 289 20.48 -2.70 -21.25
C ARG A 289 19.83 -2.06 -20.03
N ILE A 290 20.26 -0.87 -19.63
CA ILE A 290 19.71 -0.15 -18.49
C ILE A 290 18.28 0.29 -18.80
N VAL A 291 18.05 0.84 -19.99
CA VAL A 291 16.70 1.24 -20.45
C VAL A 291 15.76 0.03 -20.55
N GLY A 292 16.23 -1.09 -21.10
CA GLY A 292 15.46 -2.33 -21.16
C GLY A 292 15.10 -2.88 -19.77
N SER A 293 16.06 -2.84 -18.82
CA SER A 293 15.82 -3.23 -17.43
C SER A 293 14.78 -2.33 -16.75
N LEU A 294 14.88 -1.00 -16.96
CA LEU A 294 13.94 -0.02 -16.41
C LEU A 294 12.52 -0.27 -16.95
N LYS A 295 12.37 -0.53 -18.26
CA LYS A 295 11.07 -0.86 -18.87
C LYS A 295 10.49 -2.17 -18.34
N LYS A 296 11.32 -3.20 -18.18
CA LYS A 296 10.90 -4.48 -17.58
C LYS A 296 10.37 -4.28 -16.16
N ARG A 297 11.07 -3.50 -15.34
CA ARG A 297 10.70 -3.21 -13.95
C ARG A 297 9.43 -2.37 -13.84
N ALA A 298 9.27 -1.38 -14.73
CA ALA A 298 8.04 -0.58 -14.81
C ALA A 298 6.81 -1.46 -15.13
N ARG A 299 6.92 -2.41 -16.06
CA ARG A 299 5.87 -3.40 -16.32
C ARG A 299 5.64 -4.36 -15.15
N GLY A 300 6.71 -4.72 -14.44
CA GLY A 300 6.62 -5.43 -13.17
C GLY A 300 5.72 -4.70 -12.18
N HIS A 301 5.88 -3.38 -12.04
CA HIS A 301 5.01 -2.58 -11.17
C HIS A 301 3.55 -2.55 -11.62
N ILE A 302 3.27 -2.45 -12.94
CA ILE A 302 1.89 -2.56 -13.41
C ILE A 302 1.29 -3.88 -12.94
N THR A 303 2.00 -4.99 -13.16
CA THR A 303 1.54 -6.33 -12.82
C THR A 303 1.30 -6.54 -11.32
N THR A 304 2.24 -6.11 -10.47
CA THR A 304 2.24 -6.47 -9.04
C THR A 304 1.85 -5.33 -8.11
N GLY A 305 1.87 -4.09 -8.58
CA GLY A 305 1.77 -2.88 -7.77
C GLY A 305 0.59 -1.96 -8.12
N THR A 306 -0.19 -2.28 -9.16
CA THR A 306 -1.34 -1.46 -9.58
C THR A 306 -2.63 -2.25 -9.68
N ASP A 307 -3.75 -1.54 -9.61
CA ASP A 307 -5.09 -2.08 -9.81
C ASP A 307 -5.24 -2.70 -11.21
N PRO A 308 -5.70 -3.96 -11.33
CA PRO A 308 -5.94 -4.63 -12.60
C PRO A 308 -6.80 -3.85 -13.61
N LEU A 309 -7.75 -3.04 -13.16
CA LEU A 309 -8.57 -2.22 -14.09
C LEU A 309 -7.77 -1.11 -14.78
N ARG A 310 -6.59 -0.78 -14.27
CA ARG A 310 -5.72 0.26 -14.85
C ARG A 310 -4.66 -0.31 -15.79
N HIS A 311 -4.40 -1.61 -15.77
CA HIS A 311 -3.28 -2.24 -16.47
C HIS A 311 -3.21 -1.86 -17.95
N ALA A 312 -4.33 -1.98 -18.67
CA ALA A 312 -4.36 -1.67 -20.10
C ALA A 312 -3.97 -0.20 -20.40
N GLY A 313 -4.44 0.75 -19.58
CA GLY A 313 -4.10 2.17 -19.73
C GLY A 313 -2.64 2.45 -19.40
N LEU A 314 -2.12 1.81 -18.35
CA LEU A 314 -0.72 1.99 -17.92
C LEU A 314 0.27 1.34 -18.91
N GLU A 315 -0.04 0.16 -19.45
CA GLU A 315 0.78 -0.48 -20.49
C GLU A 315 0.79 0.37 -21.76
N ALA A 316 -0.37 0.87 -22.19
CA ALA A 316 -0.46 1.77 -23.34
C ALA A 316 0.36 3.05 -23.16
N MET A 317 0.44 3.58 -21.93
CA MET A 317 1.33 4.71 -21.60
C MET A 317 2.80 4.31 -21.72
N LEU A 318 3.22 3.17 -21.15
CA LEU A 318 4.61 2.70 -21.23
C LEU A 318 5.06 2.40 -22.67
N ASP A 319 4.15 2.01 -23.55
CA ASP A 319 4.44 1.78 -24.96
C ASP A 319 4.64 3.07 -25.76
N GLN A 320 4.10 4.19 -25.29
CA GLN A 320 4.31 5.52 -25.88
C GLN A 320 5.61 6.20 -25.43
N VAL A 321 6.29 5.67 -24.41
CA VAL A 321 7.56 6.24 -23.93
C VAL A 321 8.70 5.84 -24.85
N GLU A 322 9.36 6.85 -25.44
CA GLU A 322 10.52 6.66 -26.30
C GLU A 322 11.75 6.20 -25.50
N THR A 323 12.47 5.20 -26.03
CA THR A 323 13.68 4.68 -25.40
C THR A 323 14.92 5.54 -25.67
N GLY A 324 14.90 6.37 -26.71
CA GLY A 324 16.07 7.13 -27.18
C GLY A 324 17.09 6.30 -27.95
N PHE A 325 16.72 5.08 -28.35
CA PHE A 325 17.49 4.23 -29.26
C PHE A 325 16.65 3.95 -30.50
N ALA A 326 17.28 3.97 -31.68
CA ALA A 326 16.61 3.53 -32.90
C ALA A 326 16.11 2.10 -32.71
N LEU A 327 14.85 1.84 -33.06
CA LEU A 327 14.36 0.48 -33.23
C LEU A 327 15.29 -0.17 -34.23
N SER A 328 16.11 -1.11 -33.77
CA SER A 328 16.90 -1.96 -34.66
C SER A 328 15.87 -2.74 -35.47
N GLY A 329 15.58 -2.27 -36.68
CA GLY A 329 14.69 -2.94 -37.61
C GLY A 329 15.22 -4.34 -37.85
N GLY A 330 14.49 -5.35 -37.34
CA GLY A 330 14.60 -6.70 -37.86
C GLY A 330 13.90 -6.70 -39.22
N ASN A 331 14.68 -6.92 -40.28
CA ASN A 331 14.16 -7.39 -41.57
C ASN A 331 13.48 -8.74 -41.41
#